data_AF-A0A670K660-F1
#
_entry.id   AF-A0A670K660-F1
#
_cell.length_a   1.000
_cell.length_b   1.000
_cell.length_c   1.000
_cell.angle_alpha   90.00
_cell.angle_beta   90.00
_cell.angle_gamma   90.00
#
_symmetry.space_group_name_H-M   'P 1'
#
loop_
_entity.id
_entity.type
_entity.pdbx_description
1 polymer ?
#
loop_
_entity_poly.entity_id
_entity_poly.type
_entity_poly.pdbx_seq_one_letter_code
_entity_poly.pdbx_strand_id
1 'polypeptide(L)'
;MKAPFLFLSLLTVPLYVHCSVQLVESGPRTVNPGGSLRLTCTVTGDSVKNNFWEWVRQAPGKGLEWMGQIDWSGGKWRLYYSPSLQGRITLTADASRNTYDLELRSVTAADTAIYYCARRHTVR
;
A
#
# COMPACT_ATOMS: atom_id res chain seq x y z
N MET A 1 27.03 23.20 -53.61
CA MET A 1 25.60 22.86 -53.43
C MET A 1 25.56 21.66 -52.49
N LYS A 2 25.45 21.81 -51.15
CA LYS A 2 24.20 21.79 -50.34
C LYS A 2 23.23 20.73 -50.88
N ALA A 3 22.76 19.67 -50.20
CA ALA A 3 22.65 19.20 -48.81
C ALA A 3 22.27 17.68 -48.90
N PRO A 4 21.80 16.95 -47.86
CA PRO A 4 21.72 17.25 -46.44
C PRO A 4 22.30 16.14 -45.53
N PHE A 5 22.48 16.52 -44.28
CA PHE A 5 22.90 15.68 -43.17
C PHE A 5 21.91 14.55 -42.91
N LEU A 6 22.40 13.32 -42.88
CA LEU A 6 21.72 12.17 -42.28
C LEU A 6 21.58 12.42 -40.77
N PHE A 7 20.41 12.89 -40.34
CA PHE A 7 20.04 12.91 -38.92
C PHE A 7 19.79 11.46 -38.47
N LEU A 8 20.82 10.81 -37.92
CA LEU A 8 20.65 9.62 -37.11
C LEU A 8 20.00 10.06 -35.78
N SER A 9 18.67 9.96 -35.68
CA SER A 9 18.00 10.10 -34.38
C SER A 9 18.36 8.90 -33.52
N LEU A 10 19.21 9.10 -32.53
CA LEU A 10 19.41 8.16 -31.43
C LEU A 10 18.08 8.06 -30.68
N LEU A 11 17.32 6.99 -30.93
CA LEU A 11 16.22 6.59 -30.06
C LEU A 11 16.84 6.23 -28.72
N THR A 12 16.85 7.18 -27.78
CA THR A 12 17.10 6.88 -26.37
C THR A 12 15.98 5.94 -25.95
N VAL A 13 16.28 4.66 -25.83
CA VAL A 13 15.40 3.69 -25.19
C VAL A 13 15.39 4.10 -23.72
N PRO A 14 14.31 4.70 -23.17
CA PRO A 14 14.21 4.79 -21.73
C PRO A 14 14.29 3.35 -21.22
N LEU A 15 15.29 3.05 -20.40
CA LEU A 15 15.36 1.79 -19.67
C LEU A 15 14.07 1.73 -18.85
N TYR A 16 13.05 1.07 -19.40
CA TYR A 16 11.80 0.81 -18.72
C TYR A 16 12.12 -0.13 -17.57
N VAL A 17 12.38 0.44 -16.40
CA VAL A 17 12.35 -0.31 -15.15
C VAL A 17 10.89 -0.70 -14.95
N HIS A 18 10.54 -1.90 -15.39
CA HIS A 18 9.21 -2.46 -15.16
C HIS A 18 9.16 -2.90 -13.71
N CYS A 19 8.79 -1.99 -12.80
CA CYS A 19 8.44 -2.37 -11.45
C CYS A 19 7.15 -3.21 -11.56
N SER A 20 7.29 -4.54 -11.49
CA SER A 20 6.21 -5.47 -11.85
C SER A 20 5.02 -5.39 -10.90
N VAL A 21 5.19 -4.82 -9.70
CA VAL A 21 4.12 -4.58 -8.73
C VAL A 21 4.27 -3.16 -8.18
N GLN A 22 3.17 -2.40 -8.15
CA GLN A 22 3.14 -1.10 -7.48
C GLN A 22 1.98 -1.03 -6.48
N LEU A 23 2.26 -0.37 -5.36
CA LEU A 23 1.33 -0.12 -4.28
C LEU A 23 1.14 1.38 -4.14
N VAL A 24 -0.11 1.82 -4.07
CA VAL A 24 -0.44 3.26 -3.99
C VAL A 24 -1.45 3.47 -2.86
N GLU A 25 -1.02 4.15 -1.81
CA GLU A 25 -1.85 4.57 -0.69
C GLU A 25 -2.70 5.80 -1.05
N SER A 26 -3.94 5.81 -0.57
CA SER A 26 -4.86 6.94 -0.68
C SER A 26 -5.75 7.04 0.56
N GLY A 27 -6.21 8.25 0.87
CA GLY A 27 -7.06 8.52 2.01
C GLY A 27 -6.99 9.97 2.48
N PRO A 28 -7.72 10.34 3.54
CA PRO A 28 -7.71 11.70 4.08
C PRO A 28 -6.36 11.99 4.75
N ARG A 29 -5.85 13.20 4.56
CA ARG A 29 -4.61 13.66 5.22
C ARG A 29 -4.82 14.11 6.66
N THR A 30 -6.04 14.52 7.00
CA THR A 30 -6.41 15.02 8.32
C THR A 30 -7.74 14.42 8.72
N VAL A 31 -7.85 14.02 9.98
CA VAL A 31 -9.06 13.48 10.59
C VAL A 31 -9.24 14.09 11.97
N ASN A 32 -10.49 14.28 12.38
CA ASN A 32 -10.80 14.80 13.71
C ASN A 32 -10.52 13.74 14.79
N PRO A 33 -10.05 14.15 15.98
CA PRO A 33 -9.96 13.25 17.13
C PRO A 33 -11.30 12.56 17.42
N GLY A 34 -11.25 11.26 17.75
CA GLY A 34 -12.43 10.42 17.96
C GLY A 34 -13.11 9.90 16.69
N GLY A 35 -12.74 10.44 15.51
CA GLY A 35 -13.24 9.96 14.22
C GLY A 35 -12.61 8.65 13.75
N SER A 36 -12.89 8.29 12.49
CA SER A 36 -12.30 7.13 11.82
C SER A 36 -11.42 7.56 10.65
N LEU A 37 -10.20 7.03 10.58
CA LEU A 37 -9.30 7.12 9.44
C LEU A 37 -9.50 5.91 8.53
N ARG A 38 -9.84 6.13 7.27
CA ARG A 38 -9.92 5.08 6.25
C ARG A 38 -8.88 5.32 5.16
N LEU A 39 -7.98 4.36 4.99
CA LEU A 39 -6.96 4.34 3.95
C LEU A 39 -7.22 3.17 3.00
N THR A 40 -6.84 3.36 1.75
CA THR A 40 -6.95 2.36 0.68
C THR A 40 -5.60 2.20 0.02
N CYS A 41 -5.14 0.97 -0.16
CA CYS A 41 -3.99 0.63 -0.97
C CYS A 41 -4.45 -0.01 -2.27
N THR A 42 -4.09 0.58 -3.40
CA THR A 42 -4.34 0.01 -4.73
C THR A 42 -3.14 -0.80 -5.17
N VAL A 43 -3.38 -2.05 -5.57
CA VAL A 43 -2.36 -2.95 -6.11
C VAL A 43 -2.43 -2.91 -7.62
N THR A 44 -1.29 -2.75 -8.28
CA THR A 44 -1.16 -2.87 -9.74
C THR A 44 -0.03 -3.85 -10.07
N GLY A 45 -0.19 -4.60 -11.17
CA GLY A 45 0.78 -5.62 -11.58
C GLY A 45 0.76 -6.94 -10.79
N ASP A 46 -0.11 -7.06 -9.78
CA ASP A 46 -0.41 -8.31 -9.06
C ASP A 46 -1.89 -8.31 -8.64
N SER A 47 -2.40 -9.42 -8.11
CA SER A 47 -3.73 -9.50 -7.50
C SER A 47 -3.64 -9.44 -5.97
N VAL A 48 -4.59 -8.75 -5.34
CA VAL A 48 -4.75 -8.77 -3.87
C VAL A 48 -4.98 -10.17 -3.30
N LYS A 49 -5.33 -11.17 -4.13
CA LYS A 49 -5.48 -12.56 -3.70
C LYS A 49 -4.18 -13.38 -3.67
N ASN A 50 -3.07 -12.85 -4.19
CA ASN A 50 -1.87 -13.66 -4.45
C ASN A 50 -0.80 -13.58 -3.34
N ASN A 51 -0.89 -12.59 -2.44
CA ASN A 51 0.15 -12.33 -1.44
C ASN A 51 -0.43 -11.99 -0.08
N PHE A 52 0.48 -11.80 0.86
CA PHE A 52 0.23 -11.23 2.17
C PHE A 52 0.46 -9.72 2.09
N TRP A 53 -0.59 -8.95 2.35
CA TRP A 53 -0.58 -7.50 2.28
C TRP A 53 -0.66 -6.91 3.67
N GLU A 54 0.19 -5.93 3.94
CA GLU A 54 0.38 -5.36 5.27
C GLU A 54 0.09 -3.86 5.26
N TRP A 55 -0.36 -3.39 6.43
CA TRP A 55 -0.33 -1.98 6.80
C TRP A 55 0.69 -1.76 7.90
N VAL A 56 1.52 -0.74 7.70
CA VAL A 56 2.58 -0.34 8.63
C VAL A 56 2.47 1.17 8.81
N ARG A 57 2.72 1.66 10.03
CA ARG A 57 2.78 3.10 10.28
C ARG A 57 4.11 3.51 10.89
N GLN A 58 4.48 4.77 10.68
CA GLN A 58 5.66 5.38 11.28
C GLN A 58 5.28 6.71 11.92
N ALA A 59 5.24 6.73 13.26
CA ALA A 59 5.05 7.97 14.00
C ALA A 59 6.35 8.82 14.00
N PRO A 60 6.26 10.16 14.11
CA PRO A 60 7.43 11.02 14.17
C PRO A 60 8.42 10.59 15.27
N GLY A 61 9.69 10.40 14.90
CA GLY A 61 10.75 9.97 15.83
C GLY A 61 10.62 8.52 16.33
N LYS A 62 9.76 7.70 15.73
CA LYS A 62 9.59 6.28 16.04
C LYS A 62 9.95 5.38 14.86
N GLY A 63 10.22 4.11 15.16
CA GLY A 63 10.38 3.07 14.14
C GLY A 63 9.05 2.72 13.46
N LEU A 64 9.13 1.78 12.52
CA LEU A 64 7.97 1.19 11.88
C LEU A 64 7.18 0.34 12.89
N GLU A 65 5.86 0.54 12.94
CA GLU A 65 4.92 -0.26 13.72
C GLU A 65 4.00 -1.01 12.75
N TRP A 66 4.06 -2.34 12.78
CA TRP A 66 3.14 -3.18 12.03
C TRP A 66 1.73 -3.08 12.62
N MET A 67 0.73 -2.89 11.76
CA MET A 67 -0.67 -2.70 12.16
C MET A 67 -1.52 -3.94 11.93
N GLY A 68 -1.27 -4.64 10.82
CA GLY A 68 -1.96 -5.87 10.47
C GLY A 68 -1.64 -6.36 9.08
N GLN A 69 -2.12 -7.57 8.78
CA GLN A 69 -1.96 -8.28 7.51
C GLN A 69 -3.30 -8.85 7.05
N ILE A 70 -3.53 -8.82 5.73
CA ILE A 70 -4.64 -9.48 5.06
C ILE A 70 -4.11 -10.36 3.91
N ASP A 71 -4.60 -11.60 3.83
CA ASP A 71 -4.28 -12.54 2.75
C ASP A 71 -5.49 -13.40 2.36
N TRP A 72 -5.47 -13.89 1.12
CA TRP A 72 -6.50 -14.79 0.60
C TRP A 72 -6.00 -16.23 0.66
N SER A 73 -6.66 -17.08 1.45
CA SER A 73 -6.25 -18.49 1.54
C SER A 73 -7.41 -19.40 1.95
N GLY A 74 -7.62 -20.45 1.15
CA GLY A 74 -8.71 -21.41 1.34
C GLY A 74 -10.09 -20.81 1.06
N GLY A 75 -10.21 -19.92 0.07
CA GLY A 75 -11.49 -19.34 -0.34
C GLY A 75 -12.03 -18.25 0.60
N LYS A 76 -11.23 -17.76 1.54
CA LYS A 76 -11.60 -16.70 2.48
C LYS A 76 -10.42 -15.76 2.76
N TRP A 77 -10.74 -14.54 3.18
CA TRP A 77 -9.77 -13.59 3.72
C TRP A 77 -9.36 -14.00 5.14
N ARG A 78 -8.06 -13.99 5.41
CA ARG A 78 -7.47 -14.13 6.74
C ARG A 78 -6.94 -12.78 7.18
N LEU A 79 -7.15 -12.46 8.46
CA LEU A 79 -6.86 -11.15 9.03
C LEU A 79 -6.00 -11.36 10.27
N TYR A 80 -4.90 -10.63 10.34
CA TYR A 80 -3.99 -10.62 11.48
C TYR A 80 -3.83 -9.16 11.91
N TYR A 81 -3.88 -8.92 13.22
CA TYR A 81 -3.85 -7.58 13.79
C TYR A 81 -2.72 -7.45 14.79
N SER A 82 -2.15 -6.26 14.87
CA SER A 82 -1.24 -5.92 15.95
C SER A 82 -1.99 -5.92 17.28
N PRO A 83 -1.50 -6.60 18.34
CA PRO A 83 -2.17 -6.61 19.64
C PRO A 83 -2.37 -5.20 20.20
N SER A 84 -1.46 -4.26 19.94
CA SER A 84 -1.57 -2.87 20.41
C SER A 84 -2.73 -2.08 19.78
N LEU A 85 -3.26 -2.56 18.64
CA LEU A 85 -4.28 -1.86 17.85
C LEU A 85 -5.52 -2.72 17.63
N GLN A 86 -5.55 -3.91 18.21
CA GLN A 86 -6.67 -4.83 18.14
C GLN A 86 -7.94 -4.17 18.70
N GLY A 87 -9.06 -4.32 18.00
CA GLY A 87 -10.34 -3.70 18.36
C GLY A 87 -10.53 -2.26 17.89
N ARG A 88 -9.46 -1.56 17.45
CA ARG A 88 -9.58 -0.25 16.78
C ARG A 88 -9.41 -0.34 15.27
N ILE A 89 -8.72 -1.37 14.79
CA ILE A 89 -8.46 -1.57 13.36
C ILE A 89 -9.43 -2.59 12.75
N THR A 90 -9.89 -2.27 11.54
CA THR A 90 -10.53 -3.21 10.61
C THR A 90 -9.73 -3.24 9.30
N LEU A 91 -9.42 -4.45 8.82
CA LEU A 91 -8.83 -4.66 7.49
C LEU A 91 -9.86 -5.27 6.56
N THR A 92 -9.93 -4.78 5.32
CA THR A 92 -10.79 -5.34 4.27
C THR A 92 -10.06 -5.41 2.94
N ALA A 93 -10.50 -6.28 2.04
CA ALA A 93 -9.98 -6.35 0.68
C ALA A 93 -11.12 -6.47 -0.34
N ASP A 94 -10.95 -5.80 -1.47
CA ASP A 94 -11.85 -5.82 -2.62
C ASP A 94 -11.08 -6.31 -3.85
N ALA A 95 -11.30 -7.57 -4.21
CA ALA A 95 -10.65 -8.18 -5.35
C ALA A 95 -11.14 -7.64 -6.70
N SER A 96 -12.32 -7.04 -6.77
CA SER A 96 -12.84 -6.45 -8.00
C SER A 96 -12.14 -5.13 -8.33
N ARG A 97 -11.76 -4.38 -7.29
CA ARG A 97 -11.02 -3.12 -7.40
C ARG A 97 -9.50 -3.29 -7.24
N ASN A 98 -9.08 -4.50 -6.88
CA ASN A 98 -7.71 -4.85 -6.56
C ASN A 98 -7.12 -3.96 -5.46
N THR A 99 -7.90 -3.74 -4.39
CA THR A 99 -7.50 -2.91 -3.26
C THR A 99 -7.62 -3.64 -1.93
N TYR A 100 -6.87 -3.16 -0.94
CA TYR A 100 -7.09 -3.49 0.46
C TYR A 100 -7.05 -2.24 1.33
N ASP A 101 -7.96 -2.17 2.28
CA ASP A 101 -8.24 -0.99 3.08
C ASP A 101 -7.87 -1.22 4.55
N LEU A 102 -7.51 -0.13 5.21
CA LEU A 102 -7.35 -0.01 6.65
C LEU A 102 -8.38 1.01 7.16
N GLU A 103 -9.23 0.60 8.10
CA GLU A 103 -10.03 1.51 8.92
C GLU A 103 -9.46 1.52 10.34
N LEU A 104 -9.04 2.68 10.83
CA LEU A 104 -8.65 2.91 12.23
C LEU A 104 -9.68 3.80 12.90
N ARG A 105 -10.33 3.29 13.94
CA ARG A 105 -11.40 3.97 14.68
C ARG A 105 -10.88 4.67 15.93
N SER A 106 -11.65 5.65 16.40
CA SER A 106 -11.35 6.42 17.62
C SER A 106 -9.93 7.00 17.56
N VAL A 107 -9.62 7.69 16.47
CA VAL A 107 -8.29 8.22 16.18
C VAL A 107 -7.90 9.25 17.24
N THR A 108 -6.66 9.19 17.71
CA THR A 108 -6.10 10.12 18.69
C THR A 108 -4.86 10.81 18.13
N ALA A 109 -4.33 11.82 18.82
CA ALA A 109 -3.07 12.47 18.43
C ALA A 109 -1.90 11.46 18.32
N ALA A 110 -1.90 10.39 19.13
CA ALA A 110 -0.89 9.33 19.09
C ALA A 110 -0.91 8.51 17.79
N ASP A 111 -2.00 8.57 17.03
CA ASP A 111 -2.13 7.90 15.74
C ASP A 111 -1.62 8.77 14.56
N THR A 112 -1.04 9.95 14.83
CA THR A 112 -0.40 10.78 13.80
C THR A 112 0.88 10.10 13.31
N ALA A 113 0.86 9.63 12.07
CA ALA A 113 1.94 8.87 11.48
C ALA A 113 1.90 8.96 9.94
N ILE A 114 2.99 8.54 9.30
CA ILE A 114 2.94 8.15 7.90
C ILE A 114 2.47 6.70 7.84
N TYR A 115 1.56 6.40 6.92
CA TYR A 115 0.99 5.07 6.74
C TYR A 115 1.44 4.50 5.41
N TYR A 116 1.93 3.28 5.45
CA TYR A 116 2.46 2.55 4.31
C TYR A 116 1.70 1.25 4.13
N CYS A 117 1.43 0.92 2.88
CA CYS A 117 0.97 -0.38 2.49
C CYS A 117 2.13 -1.18 1.89
N ALA A 118 2.28 -2.43 2.30
CA ALA A 118 3.44 -3.25 1.95
C ALA A 118 3.04 -4.66 1.51
N ARG A 119 3.88 -5.25 0.65
CA ARG A 119 3.84 -6.68 0.35
C ARG A 119 4.83 -7.39 1.27
N ARG A 120 4.36 -8.37 2.05
CA ARG A 120 5.29 -9.21 2.81
C ARG A 120 6.05 -10.12 1.85
N HIS A 121 7.36 -9.98 1.83
CA HIS A 121 8.23 -10.95 1.16
C HIS A 121 8.26 -12.22 2.00
N THR A 122 7.68 -13.30 1.48
CA THR A 122 8.04 -14.64 1.93
C THR A 122 9.31 -15.03 1.19
N VAL A 123 10.44 -15.13 1.91
CA VAL A 123 11.57 -15.91 1.41
C VAL A 123 11.07 -17.36 1.38
N ARG A 124 10.78 -17.86 0.18
CA ARG A 124 10.55 -19.29 -0.03
C ARG A 124 11.89 -20.00 -0.19
#